data_AF-L9Z9N8-F1
#
_entry.id   AF-L9Z9N8-F1
#
_cell.length_a   1.000
_cell.length_b   1.000
_cell.length_c   1.000
_cell.angle_alpha   90.00
_cell.angle_beta   90.00
_cell.angle_gamma   90.00
#
_symmetry.space_group_name_H-M   'P 1'
#
loop_
_entity.id
_entity.type
_entity.pdbx_description
1 polymer ?
#
loop_
_entity_poly.entity_id
_entity_poly.type
_entity_poly.pdbx_seq_one_letter_code
_entity_poly.pdbx_strand_id
1 'polypeptide(L)'
;MTDNGGLTYPLAPYLDGDPLKRYVRYKRRYQKIREYDREHGDGELPRRFEATGYCQRLVMTHGSIEARRAVQQGQLELLSYMTGLTNREVNLSETRTLMRLITELRRPGFMGLFVGHTDNGKTNTALWLALLALIDQQDLVLATNVTTLEWSEAALNERTFFVESKTELKEVCEANDGTIAVIDELSVQANAQTANYDVNEHFYEMITFKSKLDLRFLPIFHRTDVKDSAPAFRQHATYFLEQKREEHELEDDEYSVSFYKEHDDDTGELENEVMEIPVPPLQPDGDYNPDEQATFSISN
;
A
#
# COMPACT_ATOMS: atom_id res chain seq x y z
N MET A 1 11.97 29.20 -19.75
CA MET A 1 12.98 28.91 -20.79
C MET A 1 13.78 27.70 -20.32
N THR A 2 13.76 26.65 -21.16
CA THR A 2 14.36 25.30 -21.03
C THR A 2 13.88 24.42 -19.88
N ASP A 3 12.76 23.77 -20.15
CA ASP A 3 12.60 22.31 -20.15
C ASP A 3 13.88 21.51 -19.80
N ASN A 4 13.82 20.76 -18.69
CA ASN A 4 14.80 19.76 -18.28
C ASN A 4 14.00 18.63 -17.64
N GLY A 5 13.82 17.53 -18.38
CA GLY A 5 12.97 16.40 -18.00
C GLY A 5 13.22 15.85 -16.60
N GLY A 6 12.11 15.54 -15.90
CA GLY A 6 11.99 14.49 -14.90
C GLY A 6 12.74 14.59 -13.56
N LEU A 7 13.61 15.58 -13.33
CA LEU A 7 14.38 15.66 -12.07
C LEU A 7 13.61 16.39 -10.96
N THR A 8 13.01 15.63 -10.04
CA THR A 8 12.35 16.14 -8.82
C THR A 8 13.38 16.51 -7.75
N TYR A 9 13.11 17.53 -6.92
CA TYR A 9 14.00 17.99 -5.83
C TYR A 9 13.32 17.91 -4.45
N PRO A 10 13.02 16.70 -3.97
CA PRO A 10 12.22 16.44 -2.80
C PRO A 10 12.73 17.12 -1.51
N LEU A 11 14.04 17.09 -1.29
CA LEU A 11 14.62 17.64 -0.07
C LEU A 11 14.92 19.15 -0.13
N ALA A 12 14.63 19.81 -1.26
CA ALA A 12 14.89 21.23 -1.43
C ALA A 12 14.13 22.13 -0.45
N PRO A 13 12.84 21.87 -0.08
CA PRO A 13 12.11 22.68 0.88
C PRO A 13 12.67 22.66 2.31
N TYR A 14 13.54 21.69 2.64
CA TYR A 14 14.08 21.51 3.98
C TYR A 14 15.53 22.00 4.11
N LEU A 15 16.10 22.54 3.04
CA LEU A 15 17.48 23.02 2.97
C LEU A 15 17.49 24.46 2.49
N ASP A 16 18.29 25.30 3.11
CA ASP A 16 18.43 26.70 2.75
C ASP A 16 19.87 27.07 2.35
N GLY A 17 20.02 28.16 1.60
CA GLY A 17 21.32 28.77 1.31
C GLY A 17 22.31 27.86 0.58
N ASP A 18 23.53 27.75 1.09
CA ASP A 18 24.60 26.97 0.47
C ASP A 18 24.39 25.44 0.51
N PRO A 19 23.84 24.85 1.58
CA PRO A 19 23.39 23.45 1.59
C PRO A 19 22.41 23.11 0.45
N LEU A 20 21.42 23.97 0.18
CA LEU A 20 20.48 23.79 -0.93
C LEU A 20 21.20 23.78 -2.29
N LYS A 21 22.10 24.75 -2.52
CA LYS A 21 22.89 24.81 -3.76
C LYS A 21 23.73 23.55 -3.95
N ARG A 22 24.32 23.03 -2.86
CA ARG A 22 25.08 21.77 -2.89
C ARG A 22 24.16 20.60 -3.24
N TYR A 23 23.02 20.47 -2.56
CA TYR A 23 22.03 19.42 -2.84
C TYR A 23 21.62 19.39 -4.31
N VAL A 24 21.19 20.53 -4.87
CA VAL A 24 20.78 20.64 -6.28
C VAL A 24 21.94 20.30 -7.22
N ARG A 25 23.15 20.81 -6.93
CA ARG A 25 24.34 20.57 -7.77
C ARG A 25 24.72 19.09 -7.81
N TYR A 26 24.72 18.41 -6.68
CA TYR A 26 25.07 16.99 -6.61
C TYR A 26 23.95 16.12 -7.17
N LYS A 27 22.68 16.40 -6.87
CA LYS A 27 21.54 15.66 -7.42
C LYS A 27 21.52 15.67 -8.95
N ARG A 28 21.73 16.83 -9.58
CA ARG A 28 21.83 16.95 -11.05
C ARG A 28 22.95 16.14 -11.68
N ARG A 29 24.03 15.90 -10.94
CA ARG A 29 25.20 15.17 -11.44
C ARG A 29 25.18 13.71 -11.03
N TYR A 30 24.27 13.31 -10.16
CA TYR A 30 24.29 12.00 -9.52
C TYR A 30 24.13 10.86 -10.53
N GLN A 31 23.26 11.00 -11.52
CA GLN A 31 23.12 9.99 -12.59
C GLN A 31 24.45 9.76 -13.31
N LYS A 32 25.14 10.83 -13.72
CA LYS A 32 26.46 10.74 -14.37
C LYS A 32 27.54 10.18 -13.44
N ILE A 33 27.49 10.51 -12.15
CA ILE A 33 28.40 9.97 -11.14
C ILE A 33 28.18 8.47 -10.96
N ARG A 34 26.92 8.03 -10.97
CA ARG A 34 26.55 6.62 -10.83
C ARG A 34 26.87 5.80 -12.09
N GLU A 35 26.67 6.36 -13.28
CA GLU A 35 27.12 5.76 -14.54
C GLU A 35 28.64 5.55 -14.52
N TYR A 36 29.39 6.58 -14.11
CA TYR A 36 30.83 6.49 -13.97
C TYR A 36 31.27 5.45 -12.93
N ASP A 37 30.59 5.37 -11.77
CA ASP A 37 30.85 4.38 -10.72
C ASP A 37 30.55 2.95 -11.17
N ARG A 38 29.55 2.73 -12.04
CA ARG A 38 29.31 1.40 -12.63
C ARG A 38 30.38 1.01 -13.65
N GLU A 39 30.91 1.98 -14.38
CA GLU A 39 31.90 1.70 -15.43
C GLU A 39 33.34 1.62 -14.90
N HIS A 40 33.65 2.36 -13.83
CA HIS A 40 35.04 2.57 -13.36
C HIS A 40 35.23 2.38 -11.84
N GLY A 41 34.15 2.09 -11.10
CA GLY A 41 34.16 1.89 -9.65
C GLY A 41 33.61 0.52 -9.25
N ASP A 42 33.22 0.40 -7.98
CA ASP A 42 32.69 -0.85 -7.41
C ASP A 42 31.17 -1.01 -7.64
N GLY A 43 30.51 0.01 -8.21
CA GLY A 43 29.07 0.00 -8.52
C GLY A 43 28.15 0.06 -7.30
N GLU A 44 28.69 0.31 -6.11
CA GLU A 44 27.96 0.31 -4.83
C GLU A 44 27.14 1.58 -4.59
N LEU A 45 27.22 2.60 -5.45
CA LEU A 45 26.46 3.82 -5.24
C LEU A 45 24.94 3.57 -5.27
N PRO A 46 24.19 4.06 -4.25
CA PRO A 46 22.74 3.90 -4.18
C PRO A 46 21.99 4.37 -5.43
N ARG A 47 20.82 3.79 -5.70
CA ARG A 47 20.03 4.15 -6.89
C ARG A 47 19.63 5.62 -6.94
N ARG A 48 19.31 6.20 -5.77
CA ARG A 48 18.89 7.60 -5.58
C ARG A 48 19.96 8.38 -4.81
N PHE A 49 20.05 9.68 -5.07
CA PHE A 49 21.02 10.54 -4.38
C PHE A 49 20.68 10.68 -2.89
N GLU A 50 19.40 10.66 -2.58
CA GLU A 50 18.82 10.77 -1.23
C GLU A 50 19.30 9.64 -0.31
N ALA A 51 19.46 8.43 -0.86
CA ALA A 51 19.94 7.26 -0.14
C ALA A 51 21.46 7.28 0.12
N THR A 52 22.21 8.25 -0.44
CA THR A 52 23.65 8.35 -0.19
C THR A 52 23.93 8.83 1.23
N GLY A 53 24.97 8.27 1.86
CA GLY A 53 25.45 8.76 3.16
C GLY A 53 25.87 10.24 3.12
N TYR A 54 26.23 10.78 1.95
CA TYR A 54 26.48 12.20 1.78
C TYR A 54 25.20 13.03 1.91
N CYS A 55 24.11 12.65 1.22
CA CYS A 55 22.83 13.35 1.31
C CYS A 55 22.24 13.26 2.72
N GLN A 56 22.26 12.07 3.33
CA GLN A 56 21.83 11.87 4.71
C GLN A 56 22.61 12.78 5.70
N ARG A 57 23.94 12.88 5.58
CA ARG A 57 24.74 13.79 6.41
C ARG A 57 24.42 15.26 6.15
N LEU A 58 24.18 15.64 4.88
CA LEU A 58 23.81 17.00 4.50
C LEU A 58 22.49 17.42 5.17
N VAL A 59 21.48 16.54 5.14
CA VAL A 59 20.17 16.75 5.77
C VAL A 59 20.29 16.70 7.30
N MET A 60 21.06 15.77 7.86
CA MET A 60 21.28 15.69 9.32
C MET A 60 21.94 16.94 9.90
N THR A 61 22.79 17.60 9.12
CA THR A 61 23.56 18.78 9.58
C THR A 61 22.82 20.09 9.32
N HIS A 62 22.12 20.20 8.19
CA HIS A 62 21.57 21.46 7.71
C HIS A 62 20.07 21.45 7.40
N GLY A 63 19.41 20.30 7.55
CA GLY A 63 17.98 20.16 7.32
C GLY A 63 17.12 20.73 8.45
N SER A 64 15.85 20.97 8.14
CA SER A 64 14.83 21.29 9.14
C SER A 64 14.73 20.19 10.23
N ILE A 65 14.04 20.47 11.34
CA ILE A 65 13.90 19.50 12.44
C ILE A 65 13.21 18.22 11.95
N GLU A 66 12.22 18.37 11.08
CA GLU A 66 11.41 17.32 10.45
C GLU A 66 12.27 16.46 9.53
N ALA A 67 13.08 17.09 8.66
CA ALA A 67 13.96 16.36 7.76
C ALA A 67 15.06 15.59 8.51
N ARG A 68 15.56 16.14 9.62
CA ARG A 68 16.52 15.44 10.49
C ARG A 68 15.91 14.22 11.17
N ARG A 69 14.66 14.33 11.66
CA ARG A 69 13.93 13.18 12.24
C ARG A 69 13.70 12.09 11.20
N ALA A 70 13.32 12.45 9.98
CA ALA A 70 13.13 11.48 8.90
C ALA A 70 14.42 10.73 8.56
N VAL A 71 15.59 11.40 8.55
CA VAL A 71 16.88 10.71 8.38
C VAL A 71 17.19 9.79 9.58
N GLN A 72 16.95 10.25 10.81
CA GLN A 72 17.17 9.44 12.01
C GLN A 72 16.30 8.18 12.07
N GLN A 73 15.09 8.26 11.52
CA GLN A 73 14.11 7.17 11.52
C GLN A 73 14.17 6.29 10.26
N GLY A 74 15.11 6.54 9.34
CA GLY A 74 15.19 5.82 8.07
C GLY A 74 14.09 6.20 7.05
N GLN A 75 13.21 7.14 7.37
CA GLN A 75 12.03 7.54 6.61
C GLN A 75 12.30 8.64 5.57
N LEU A 76 13.55 8.77 5.11
CA LEU A 76 13.93 9.83 4.15
C LEU A 76 13.22 9.65 2.80
N GLU A 77 12.89 8.42 2.45
CA GLU A 77 12.17 8.08 1.22
C GLU A 77 10.69 8.50 1.27
N LEU A 78 10.03 8.30 2.41
CA LEU A 78 8.67 8.82 2.66
C LEU A 78 8.63 10.34 2.56
N LEU A 79 9.60 11.02 3.17
CA LEU A 79 9.70 12.48 3.11
C LEU A 79 10.00 12.97 1.67
N SER A 80 10.74 12.18 0.91
CA SER A 80 11.00 12.41 -0.51
C SER A 80 9.78 12.18 -1.39
N TYR A 81 8.98 11.16 -1.09
CA TYR A 81 7.71 10.89 -1.75
C TYR A 81 6.70 12.01 -1.50
N MET A 82 6.53 12.41 -0.22
CA MET A 82 5.65 13.51 0.19
C MET A 82 5.99 14.84 -0.47
N THR A 83 7.27 15.08 -0.79
CA THR A 83 7.73 16.31 -1.46
C THR A 83 7.81 16.20 -2.98
N GLY A 84 7.92 14.99 -3.54
CA GLY A 84 7.69 14.75 -4.97
C GLY A 84 6.31 15.24 -5.43
N LEU A 85 5.30 15.11 -4.55
CA LEU A 85 3.95 15.64 -4.72
C LEU A 85 3.86 17.19 -4.64
N THR A 86 4.84 17.88 -4.05
CA THR A 86 4.77 19.33 -3.79
C THR A 86 5.15 20.25 -4.96
N ASN A 87 5.56 19.71 -6.12
CA ASN A 87 5.93 20.52 -7.30
C ASN A 87 4.84 20.62 -8.40
N ARG A 88 3.69 19.97 -8.21
CA ARG A 88 2.40 20.41 -8.78
C ARG A 88 1.68 21.15 -7.66
N GLU A 89 0.94 22.20 -7.98
CA GLU A 89 0.22 23.08 -7.02
C GLU A 89 -0.22 22.32 -5.76
N VAL A 90 0.29 22.70 -4.58
CA VAL A 90 0.19 21.91 -3.34
C VAL A 90 -1.28 21.58 -3.02
N ASN A 91 -1.72 20.41 -3.45
CA ASN A 91 -3.04 19.89 -3.19
C ASN A 91 -3.02 19.24 -1.80
N LEU A 92 -3.05 20.07 -0.75
CA LEU A 92 -3.11 19.62 0.66
C LEU A 92 -4.30 18.69 0.94
N SER A 93 -5.27 18.59 0.02
CA SER A 93 -6.37 17.65 0.08
C SER A 93 -5.88 16.20 0.01
N GLU A 94 -4.99 15.87 -0.91
CA GLU A 94 -4.46 14.50 -1.11
C GLU A 94 -3.68 14.02 0.12
N THR A 95 -2.85 14.89 0.69
CA THR A 95 -2.12 14.55 1.94
C THR A 95 -3.07 14.32 3.11
N ARG A 96 -4.15 15.12 3.22
CA ARG A 96 -5.17 14.92 4.26
C ARG A 96 -5.93 13.61 4.06
N THR A 97 -6.24 13.25 2.81
CA THR A 97 -6.89 11.98 2.46
C THR A 97 -6.00 10.80 2.82
N LEU A 98 -4.71 10.85 2.49
CA LEU A 98 -3.75 9.79 2.86
C LEU A 98 -3.60 9.66 4.38
N MET A 99 -3.48 10.77 5.11
CA MET A 99 -3.41 10.74 6.59
C MET A 99 -4.69 10.18 7.22
N ARG A 100 -5.85 10.47 6.61
CA ARG A 100 -7.13 9.89 7.01
C ARG A 100 -7.15 8.38 6.78
N LEU A 101 -6.70 7.92 5.62
CA LEU A 101 -6.57 6.49 5.31
C LEU A 101 -5.67 5.77 6.33
N ILE A 102 -4.47 6.30 6.61
CA ILE A 102 -3.57 5.73 7.62
C ILE A 102 -4.25 5.66 8.99
N THR A 103 -5.01 6.69 9.36
CA THR A 103 -5.77 6.71 10.62
C THR A 103 -6.85 5.63 10.66
N GLU A 104 -7.55 5.38 9.55
CA GLU A 104 -8.51 4.27 9.45
C GLU A 104 -7.81 2.91 9.53
N LEU A 105 -6.66 2.75 8.87
CA LEU A 105 -5.86 1.52 8.92
C LEU A 105 -5.30 1.23 10.32
N ARG A 106 -5.17 2.22 11.22
CA ARG A 106 -4.79 1.97 12.63
C ARG A 106 -5.91 1.30 13.44
N ARG A 107 -7.16 1.35 12.98
CA ARG A 107 -8.31 0.86 13.74
C ARG A 107 -8.37 -0.66 13.75
N PRO A 108 -8.37 -1.32 14.93
CA PRO A 108 -8.62 -2.75 15.04
C PRO A 108 -9.98 -3.13 14.43
N GLY A 109 -9.98 -4.12 13.54
CA GLY A 109 -11.18 -4.53 12.82
C GLY A 109 -11.56 -3.68 11.61
N PHE A 110 -10.64 -2.84 11.10
CA PHE A 110 -10.83 -2.26 9.77
C PHE A 110 -11.12 -3.37 8.74
N MET A 111 -12.12 -3.18 7.88
CA MET A 111 -12.40 -4.10 6.78
C MET A 111 -12.68 -3.33 5.50
N GLY A 112 -11.78 -3.47 4.52
CA GLY A 112 -11.92 -2.90 3.18
C GLY A 112 -12.26 -4.00 2.20
N LEU A 113 -13.52 -4.05 1.75
CA LEU A 113 -14.01 -5.08 0.85
C LEU A 113 -13.75 -4.65 -0.60
N PHE A 114 -12.80 -5.29 -1.27
CA PHE A 114 -12.52 -4.99 -2.68
C PHE A 114 -13.58 -5.60 -3.59
N VAL A 115 -14.13 -4.76 -4.47
CA VAL A 115 -15.14 -5.11 -5.46
C VAL A 115 -14.72 -4.58 -6.84
N GLY A 116 -15.24 -5.17 -7.90
CA GLY A 116 -14.92 -4.81 -9.28
C GLY A 116 -14.37 -5.97 -10.09
N HIS A 117 -14.24 -5.77 -11.41
CA HIS A 117 -13.80 -6.78 -12.38
C HIS A 117 -12.41 -7.35 -12.05
N THR A 118 -12.15 -8.57 -12.54
CA THR A 118 -10.79 -9.15 -12.61
C THR A 118 -9.83 -8.20 -13.35
N ASP A 119 -8.54 -8.26 -13.00
CA ASP A 119 -7.44 -7.54 -13.69
C ASP A 119 -7.39 -6.01 -13.56
N ASN A 120 -8.07 -5.42 -12.58
CA ASN A 120 -8.01 -3.96 -12.36
C ASN A 120 -6.89 -3.52 -11.40
N GLY A 121 -6.08 -4.42 -10.83
CA GLY A 121 -5.04 -4.07 -9.86
C GLY A 121 -5.48 -4.06 -8.39
N LYS A 122 -6.58 -4.74 -8.05
CA LYS A 122 -7.08 -4.83 -6.66
C LYS A 122 -6.04 -5.42 -5.70
N THR A 123 -5.35 -6.47 -6.11
CA THR A 123 -4.27 -7.12 -5.35
C THR A 123 -3.13 -6.14 -5.08
N ASN A 124 -2.65 -5.43 -6.11
CA ASN A 124 -1.65 -4.36 -5.97
C ASN A 124 -2.09 -3.31 -4.93
N THR A 125 -3.34 -2.85 -5.00
CA THR A 125 -3.87 -1.86 -4.06
C THR A 125 -3.99 -2.42 -2.64
N ALA A 126 -4.46 -3.65 -2.49
CA ALA A 126 -4.55 -4.30 -1.18
C ALA A 126 -3.17 -4.46 -0.52
N LEU A 127 -2.18 -4.88 -1.31
CA LEU A 127 -0.78 -4.98 -0.87
C LEU A 127 -0.17 -3.62 -0.55
N TRP A 128 -0.49 -2.58 -1.34
CA TRP A 128 -0.06 -1.22 -1.04
C TRP A 128 -0.66 -0.70 0.27
N LEU A 129 -1.94 -0.95 0.54
CA LEU A 129 -2.58 -0.62 1.82
C LEU A 129 -1.92 -1.39 2.98
N ALA A 130 -1.57 -2.67 2.76
CA ALA A 130 -0.82 -3.45 3.74
C ALA A 130 0.57 -2.85 4.01
N LEU A 131 1.31 -2.49 2.97
CA LEU A 131 2.61 -1.82 3.09
C LEU A 131 2.51 -0.53 3.92
N LEU A 132 1.53 0.32 3.65
CA LEU A 132 1.30 1.54 4.44
C LEU A 132 1.07 1.23 5.91
N ALA A 133 0.27 0.20 6.22
CA ALA A 133 0.00 -0.20 7.59
C ALA A 133 1.25 -0.77 8.28
N LEU A 134 2.06 -1.56 7.57
CA LEU A 134 3.30 -2.15 8.08
C LEU A 134 4.38 -1.09 8.36
N ILE A 135 4.46 -0.05 7.52
CA ILE A 135 5.37 1.08 7.71
C ILE A 135 4.94 1.92 8.92
N ASP A 136 3.63 2.16 9.06
CA ASP A 136 3.09 2.98 10.15
C ASP A 136 3.14 2.27 11.52
N GLN A 137 2.91 0.95 11.56
CA GLN A 137 2.84 0.14 12.77
C GLN A 137 3.90 -0.98 12.73
N GLN A 138 4.97 -0.83 13.50
CA GLN A 138 6.11 -1.76 13.49
C GLN A 138 5.77 -3.17 14.01
N ASP A 139 4.81 -3.26 14.94
CA ASP A 139 4.39 -4.53 15.54
C ASP A 139 3.31 -5.26 14.70
N LEU A 140 2.85 -4.63 13.61
CA LEU A 140 1.86 -5.22 12.71
C LEU A 140 2.52 -6.25 11.79
N VAL A 141 1.86 -7.38 11.59
CA VAL A 141 2.27 -8.40 10.60
C VAL A 141 1.28 -8.48 9.44
N LEU A 142 1.76 -8.89 8.27
CA LEU A 142 0.93 -9.20 7.11
C LEU A 142 0.64 -10.70 7.05
N ALA A 143 -0.62 -11.07 6.88
CA ALA A 143 -1.04 -12.41 6.49
C ALA A 143 -1.59 -12.37 5.06
N THR A 144 -1.04 -13.15 4.13
CA THR A 144 -1.49 -13.13 2.73
C THR A 144 -1.45 -14.50 2.07
N ASN A 145 -2.34 -14.76 1.12
CA ASN A 145 -2.27 -15.92 0.23
C ASN A 145 -1.55 -15.62 -1.09
N VAL A 146 -1.03 -14.39 -1.25
CA VAL A 146 -0.22 -13.97 -2.40
C VAL A 146 1.22 -14.45 -2.21
N THR A 147 1.52 -15.69 -2.60
CA THR A 147 2.77 -16.39 -2.22
C THR A 147 4.02 -15.90 -2.93
N THR A 148 3.89 -15.25 -4.09
CA THR A 148 5.02 -14.65 -4.82
C THR A 148 5.38 -13.25 -4.35
N LEU A 149 4.67 -12.72 -3.36
CA LEU A 149 4.99 -11.42 -2.78
C LEU A 149 6.39 -11.43 -2.15
N GLU A 150 7.23 -10.51 -2.60
CA GLU A 150 8.54 -10.23 -2.00
C GLU A 150 8.67 -8.71 -1.79
N TRP A 151 8.90 -8.30 -0.55
CA TRP A 151 9.25 -6.92 -0.23
C TRP A 151 10.73 -6.66 -0.51
N SER A 152 11.05 -5.44 -0.94
CA SER A 152 12.44 -5.00 -1.09
C SER A 152 13.19 -4.90 0.24
N GLU A 153 12.47 -4.65 1.35
CA GLU A 153 13.04 -4.60 2.69
C GLU A 153 12.88 -5.93 3.43
N ALA A 154 14.00 -6.52 3.87
CA ALA A 154 14.02 -7.79 4.59
C ALA A 154 13.13 -7.80 5.85
N ALA A 155 13.08 -6.67 6.58
CA ALA A 155 12.25 -6.54 7.78
C ALA A 155 10.75 -6.68 7.49
N LEU A 156 10.28 -6.30 6.29
CA LEU A 156 8.89 -6.49 5.87
C LEU A 156 8.61 -7.95 5.51
N ASN A 157 9.59 -8.63 4.89
CA ASN A 157 9.49 -10.08 4.62
C ASN A 157 9.43 -10.90 5.91
N GLU A 158 10.22 -10.57 6.93
CA GLU A 158 10.17 -11.23 8.25
C GLU A 158 8.82 -11.08 8.95
N ARG A 159 8.06 -10.04 8.59
CA ARG A 159 6.72 -9.73 9.12
C ARG A 159 5.60 -10.17 8.18
N THR A 160 5.90 -10.90 7.12
CA THR A 160 4.92 -11.40 6.16
C THR A 160 4.77 -12.91 6.32
N PHE A 161 3.54 -13.34 6.60
CA PHE A 161 3.16 -14.73 6.79
C PHE A 161 2.26 -15.15 5.63
N PHE A 162 2.67 -16.20 4.93
CA PHE A 162 1.84 -16.80 3.89
C PHE A 162 0.82 -17.74 4.54
N VAL A 163 -0.45 -17.54 4.22
CA VAL A 163 -1.56 -18.30 4.77
C VAL A 163 -2.45 -18.81 3.65
N GLU A 164 -2.76 -20.10 3.66
CA GLU A 164 -3.60 -20.77 2.68
C GLU A 164 -4.96 -21.16 3.29
N SER A 165 -5.16 -20.94 4.59
CA SER A 165 -6.42 -21.29 5.26
C SER A 165 -6.85 -20.31 6.35
N LYS A 166 -8.14 -20.36 6.70
CA LYS A 166 -8.70 -19.67 7.87
C LYS A 166 -7.93 -20.02 9.15
N THR A 167 -7.59 -21.29 9.35
CA THR A 167 -6.94 -21.77 10.58
C THR A 167 -5.57 -21.12 10.72
N GLU A 168 -4.77 -21.12 9.67
CA GLU A 168 -3.46 -20.45 9.64
C GLU A 168 -3.59 -18.94 9.86
N LEU A 169 -4.55 -18.29 9.21
CA LEU A 169 -4.80 -16.85 9.43
C LEU A 169 -5.15 -16.57 10.90
N LYS A 170 -5.95 -17.43 11.53
CA LYS A 170 -6.31 -17.30 12.94
C LYS A 170 -5.09 -17.49 13.84
N GLU A 171 -4.23 -18.48 13.55
CA GLU A 171 -3.00 -18.72 14.31
C GLU A 171 -2.05 -17.51 14.22
N VAL A 172 -1.92 -16.89 13.04
CA VAL A 172 -1.14 -15.65 12.88
C VAL A 172 -1.73 -14.52 13.72
N CYS A 173 -3.05 -14.35 13.74
CA CYS A 173 -3.72 -13.32 14.56
C CYS A 173 -3.54 -13.56 16.06
N GLU A 174 -3.51 -14.82 16.52
CA GLU A 174 -3.34 -15.16 17.94
C GLU A 174 -1.88 -15.04 18.40
N ALA A 175 -0.92 -15.19 17.48
CA ALA A 175 0.51 -15.13 17.77
C ALA A 175 1.11 -13.72 17.75
N ASN A 176 0.41 -12.72 17.21
CA ASN A 176 0.92 -11.37 16.99
C ASN A 176 0.00 -10.31 17.59
N ASP A 177 0.56 -9.16 17.95
CA ASP A 177 -0.19 -8.05 18.58
C ASP A 177 -1.16 -7.36 17.61
N GLY A 178 -0.98 -7.53 16.29
CA GLY A 178 -1.92 -7.11 15.28
C GLY A 178 -1.61 -7.69 13.91
N THR A 179 -2.65 -7.91 13.11
CA THR A 179 -2.51 -8.50 11.77
C THR A 179 -3.27 -7.66 10.74
N ILE A 180 -2.64 -7.39 9.61
CA ILE A 180 -3.33 -7.00 8.38
C ILE A 180 -3.37 -8.21 7.45
N ALA A 181 -4.55 -8.60 7.02
CA ALA A 181 -4.74 -9.73 6.13
C ALA A 181 -5.17 -9.26 4.74
N VAL A 182 -4.45 -9.69 3.71
CA VAL A 182 -4.82 -9.52 2.30
C VAL A 182 -5.13 -10.91 1.76
N ILE A 183 -6.40 -11.19 1.47
CA ILE A 183 -6.79 -12.50 0.93
C ILE A 183 -7.38 -12.30 -0.45
N ASP A 184 -6.60 -12.69 -1.45
CA ASP A 184 -6.98 -12.64 -2.85
C ASP A 184 -7.87 -13.83 -3.24
N GLU A 185 -8.66 -13.63 -4.29
CA GLU A 185 -9.58 -14.61 -4.87
C GLU A 185 -10.63 -15.21 -3.92
N LEU A 186 -10.99 -14.50 -2.85
CA LEU A 186 -11.93 -15.02 -1.85
C LEU A 186 -13.33 -15.27 -2.42
N SER A 187 -13.68 -14.66 -3.56
CA SER A 187 -14.94 -14.93 -4.27
C SER A 187 -15.14 -16.39 -4.71
N VAL A 188 -14.07 -17.18 -4.86
CA VAL A 188 -14.20 -18.61 -5.20
C VAL A 188 -14.81 -19.40 -4.03
N GLN A 189 -14.49 -19.00 -2.80
CA GLN A 189 -14.76 -19.77 -1.58
C GLN A 189 -15.87 -19.14 -0.74
N ALA A 190 -16.03 -17.81 -0.83
CA ALA A 190 -17.04 -17.05 -0.11
C ALA A 190 -18.14 -16.51 -1.03
N ASN A 191 -18.50 -17.25 -2.08
CA ASN A 191 -19.57 -16.88 -3.00
C ASN A 191 -20.94 -16.96 -2.30
N ALA A 192 -21.69 -15.86 -2.33
CA ALA A 192 -23.01 -15.76 -1.70
C ALA A 192 -24.05 -16.76 -2.25
N GLN A 193 -23.90 -17.25 -3.48
CA GLN A 193 -24.85 -18.15 -4.12
C GLN A 193 -24.60 -19.63 -3.78
N THR A 194 -23.34 -20.02 -3.57
CA THR A 194 -22.96 -21.44 -3.45
C THR A 194 -22.36 -21.80 -2.10
N ALA A 195 -21.74 -20.86 -1.37
CA ALA A 195 -20.96 -21.13 -0.17
C ALA A 195 -21.35 -20.28 1.05
N ASN A 196 -22.50 -19.58 1.00
CA ASN A 196 -22.94 -18.71 2.10
C ASN A 196 -23.13 -19.47 3.43
N TYR A 197 -23.56 -20.74 3.38
CA TYR A 197 -23.68 -21.56 4.58
C TYR A 197 -22.30 -21.84 5.20
N ASP A 198 -21.30 -22.20 4.40
CA ASP A 198 -19.93 -22.50 4.87
C ASP A 198 -19.22 -21.24 5.40
N VAL A 199 -19.44 -20.08 4.78
CA VAL A 199 -18.94 -18.80 5.31
C VAL A 199 -19.57 -18.51 6.68
N ASN A 200 -20.88 -18.71 6.82
CA ASN A 200 -21.56 -18.48 8.09
C ASN A 200 -21.16 -19.48 9.17
N GLU A 201 -20.92 -20.75 8.81
CA GLU A 201 -20.52 -21.79 9.75
C GLU A 201 -19.05 -21.65 10.17
N HIS A 202 -18.17 -21.37 9.21
CA HIS A 202 -16.73 -21.44 9.45
C HIS A 202 -16.06 -20.08 9.54
N PHE A 203 -16.46 -19.07 8.78
CA PHE A 203 -15.69 -17.82 8.70
C PHE A 203 -16.31 -16.64 9.47
N TYR A 204 -17.60 -16.73 9.82
CA TYR A 204 -18.38 -15.67 10.47
C TYR A 204 -17.73 -15.13 11.75
N GLU A 205 -17.27 -16.01 12.65
CA GLU A 205 -16.66 -15.58 13.91
C GLU A 205 -15.45 -14.67 13.68
N MET A 206 -14.62 -14.96 12.68
CA MET A 206 -13.44 -14.15 12.36
C MET A 206 -13.88 -12.78 11.82
N ILE A 207 -14.88 -12.72 10.94
CA ILE A 207 -15.43 -11.48 10.38
C ILE A 207 -16.04 -10.61 11.50
N THR A 208 -16.83 -11.21 12.39
CA THR A 208 -17.54 -10.49 13.46
C THR A 208 -16.61 -10.07 14.59
N PHE A 209 -15.62 -10.90 14.93
CA PHE A 209 -14.67 -10.64 16.03
C PHE A 209 -13.31 -10.09 15.57
N LYS A 210 -13.16 -9.67 14.31
CA LYS A 210 -11.94 -9.05 13.78
C LYS A 210 -11.35 -7.96 14.69
N SER A 211 -12.17 -7.10 15.29
CA SER A 211 -11.69 -6.07 16.22
C SER A 211 -11.08 -6.65 17.51
N LYS A 212 -11.55 -7.81 17.97
CA LYS A 212 -11.00 -8.50 19.15
C LYS A 212 -9.70 -9.25 18.82
N LEU A 213 -9.54 -9.65 17.56
CA LEU A 213 -8.34 -10.30 17.02
C LEU A 213 -7.29 -9.28 16.54
N ASP A 214 -7.53 -7.98 16.74
CA ASP A 214 -6.76 -6.88 16.13
C ASP A 214 -6.45 -7.10 14.62
N LEU A 215 -7.45 -7.65 13.91
CA LEU A 215 -7.36 -7.99 12.50
C LEU A 215 -7.88 -6.84 11.64
N ARG A 216 -7.04 -6.34 10.74
CA ARG A 216 -7.42 -5.47 9.61
C ARG A 216 -7.55 -6.36 8.39
N PHE A 217 -8.68 -6.31 7.69
CA PHE A 217 -8.97 -7.32 6.68
C PHE A 217 -9.30 -6.71 5.32
N LEU A 218 -8.56 -7.13 4.30
CA LEU A 218 -8.71 -6.72 2.90
C LEU A 218 -9.04 -7.94 2.02
N PRO A 219 -10.28 -8.46 2.10
CA PRO A 219 -10.70 -9.55 1.22
C PRO A 219 -11.03 -9.04 -0.19
N ILE A 220 -10.60 -9.78 -1.22
CA ILE A 220 -10.77 -9.40 -2.62
C ILE A 220 -11.84 -10.28 -3.30
N PHE A 221 -12.81 -9.62 -3.94
CA PHE A 221 -13.87 -10.26 -4.73
C PHE A 221 -13.84 -9.74 -6.18
N HIS A 222 -14.23 -10.57 -7.15
CA HIS A 222 -14.09 -10.26 -8.58
C HIS A 222 -15.33 -9.71 -9.29
N ARG A 223 -16.44 -9.46 -8.58
CA ARG A 223 -17.63 -8.82 -9.15
C ARG A 223 -17.81 -7.37 -8.70
N THR A 224 -18.39 -6.59 -9.60
CA THR A 224 -18.74 -5.18 -9.39
C THR A 224 -19.94 -4.99 -8.47
N ASP A 225 -20.94 -5.87 -8.53
CA ASP A 225 -22.23 -5.68 -7.85
C ASP A 225 -22.25 -6.09 -6.37
N VAL A 226 -21.08 -6.35 -5.76
CA VAL A 226 -20.87 -6.79 -4.36
C VAL A 226 -21.61 -8.10 -3.97
N LYS A 227 -22.57 -8.55 -4.76
CA LYS A 227 -23.52 -9.64 -4.50
C LYS A 227 -22.86 -11.01 -4.43
N ASP A 228 -21.68 -11.17 -5.02
CA ASP A 228 -20.89 -12.41 -4.85
C ASP A 228 -20.28 -12.53 -3.46
N SER A 229 -20.10 -11.43 -2.72
CA SER A 229 -19.62 -11.51 -1.36
C SER A 229 -20.73 -11.96 -0.42
N ALA A 230 -20.43 -12.96 0.40
CA ALA A 230 -21.36 -13.43 1.42
C ALA A 230 -21.83 -12.25 2.33
N PRO A 231 -23.11 -12.20 2.74
CA PRO A 231 -23.67 -11.10 3.52
C PRO A 231 -22.85 -10.73 4.76
N ALA A 232 -22.21 -11.70 5.40
CA ALA A 232 -21.35 -11.48 6.55
C ALA A 232 -20.23 -10.47 6.26
N PHE A 233 -19.58 -10.54 5.09
CA PHE A 233 -18.54 -9.57 4.71
C PHE A 233 -19.14 -8.18 4.51
N ARG A 234 -20.25 -8.07 3.77
CA ARG A 234 -20.89 -6.79 3.47
C ARG A 234 -21.37 -6.06 4.72
N GLN A 235 -22.00 -6.78 5.63
CA GLN A 235 -22.53 -6.21 6.89
C GLN A 235 -21.43 -5.75 7.85
N HIS A 236 -20.21 -6.29 7.69
CA HIS A 236 -19.08 -6.03 8.57
C HIS A 236 -17.97 -5.20 7.91
N ALA A 237 -18.13 -4.84 6.62
CA ALA A 237 -17.24 -3.97 5.89
C ALA A 237 -17.27 -2.55 6.48
N THR A 238 -16.09 -1.95 6.60
CA THR A 238 -15.94 -0.53 6.93
C THR A 238 -16.08 0.32 5.68
N TYR A 239 -15.50 -0.17 4.58
CA TYR A 239 -15.59 0.44 3.27
C TYR A 239 -15.70 -0.64 2.18
N PHE A 240 -16.42 -0.30 1.11
CA PHE A 240 -16.36 -0.98 -0.17
C PHE A 240 -15.33 -0.24 -1.03
N LEU A 241 -14.38 -0.98 -1.58
CA LEU A 241 -13.24 -0.44 -2.32
C LEU A 241 -13.40 -0.76 -3.79
N GLU A 242 -13.57 0.28 -4.61
CA GLU A 242 -13.61 0.15 -6.06
C GLU A 242 -12.28 0.59 -6.65
N GLN A 243 -11.64 -0.31 -7.38
CA GLN A 243 -10.41 -0.01 -8.11
C GLN A 243 -10.75 0.59 -9.48
N LYS A 244 -10.25 1.80 -9.72
CA LYS A 244 -10.34 2.51 -11.00
C LYS A 244 -8.99 2.46 -11.70
N ARG A 245 -9.04 2.34 -13.03
CA ARG A 245 -7.89 2.38 -13.94
C ARG A 245 -8.22 3.41 -15.01
N GLU A 246 -7.44 4.47 -15.09
CA GLU A 246 -7.47 5.40 -16.20
C GLU A 246 -6.40 5.00 -17.21
N GLU A 247 -6.84 4.44 -18.34
CA GLU A 247 -5.94 4.02 -19.42
C GLU A 247 -5.41 5.25 -20.19
N HIS A 248 -4.09 5.34 -20.31
CA HIS A 248 -3.42 6.36 -21.11
C HIS A 248 -2.68 5.73 -22.31
N GLU A 249 -2.58 6.46 -23.43
CA GLU A 249 -2.11 5.94 -24.74
C GLU A 249 -0.67 5.37 -24.77
N LEU A 250 0.12 5.46 -23.68
CA LEU A 250 1.57 5.17 -23.65
C LEU A 250 2.06 4.37 -22.42
N GLU A 251 1.29 3.40 -21.91
CA GLU A 251 1.65 2.53 -20.75
C GLU A 251 1.78 3.26 -19.39
N ASP A 252 1.25 4.49 -19.29
CA ASP A 252 1.16 5.26 -18.04
C ASP A 252 -0.24 5.15 -17.42
N ASP A 253 -0.72 3.93 -17.19
CA ASP A 253 -2.03 3.75 -16.55
C ASP A 253 -2.02 4.34 -15.14
N GLU A 254 -2.98 5.23 -14.85
CA GLU A 254 -3.16 5.78 -13.52
C GLU A 254 -4.18 4.93 -12.76
N TYR A 255 -3.76 4.41 -11.61
CA TYR A 255 -4.61 3.62 -10.73
C TYR A 255 -5.10 4.47 -9.57
N SER A 256 -6.39 4.40 -9.25
CA SER A 256 -6.95 5.01 -8.05
C SER A 256 -7.93 4.05 -7.38
N VAL A 257 -8.18 4.25 -6.10
CA VAL A 257 -9.17 3.49 -5.35
C VAL A 257 -10.15 4.43 -4.66
N SER A 258 -11.44 4.20 -4.92
CA SER A 258 -12.54 4.92 -4.29
C SER A 258 -13.11 4.11 -3.12
N PHE A 259 -13.37 4.79 -2.02
CA PHE A 259 -13.90 4.22 -0.78
C PHE A 259 -15.37 4.63 -0.62
N TYR A 260 -16.26 3.65 -0.61
CA TYR A 260 -17.70 3.82 -0.43
C TYR A 260 -18.12 3.28 0.93
N LYS A 261 -19.08 3.94 1.59
CA LYS A 261 -19.61 3.47 2.88
C LYS A 261 -20.80 2.53 2.76
N GLU A 262 -21.53 2.65 1.66
CA GLU A 262 -22.82 2.02 1.48
C GLU A 262 -22.86 1.34 0.12
N HIS A 263 -23.80 0.41 -0.02
CA HIS A 263 -24.18 -0.17 -1.31
C HIS A 263 -25.69 -0.36 -1.31
N ASP A 264 -26.29 -0.28 -2.48
CA ASP A 264 -27.71 -0.57 -2.67
C ASP A 264 -27.91 -2.10 -2.69
N ASP A 265 -28.75 -2.62 -1.79
CA ASP A 265 -28.99 -4.07 -1.67
C ASP A 265 -29.71 -4.66 -2.90
N ASP A 266 -30.51 -3.85 -3.61
CA ASP A 266 -31.31 -4.26 -4.75
C ASP A 266 -30.49 -4.22 -6.06
N THR A 267 -29.70 -3.18 -6.28
CA THR A 267 -28.91 -2.98 -7.50
C THR A 267 -27.48 -3.51 -7.36
N GLY A 268 -26.88 -3.42 -6.16
CA GLY A 268 -25.47 -3.68 -5.91
C GLY A 268 -24.56 -2.49 -6.21
N GLU A 269 -25.13 -1.32 -6.50
CA GLU A 269 -24.37 -0.10 -6.77
C GLU A 269 -23.72 0.44 -5.50
N LEU A 270 -22.50 0.96 -5.60
CA LEU A 270 -21.78 1.56 -4.48
C LEU A 270 -22.24 3.00 -4.25
N GLU A 271 -22.46 3.36 -2.99
CA GLU A 271 -23.00 4.65 -2.60
C GLU A 271 -22.13 5.33 -1.53
N ASN A 272 -22.30 6.66 -1.43
CA ASN A 272 -21.63 7.47 -0.41
C ASN A 272 -20.09 7.37 -0.49
N GLU A 273 -19.53 7.80 -1.64
CA GLU A 273 -18.09 7.92 -1.81
C GLU A 273 -17.51 8.92 -0.80
N VAL A 274 -16.56 8.48 0.03
CA VAL A 274 -15.99 9.30 1.11
C VAL A 274 -14.58 9.78 0.84
N MET A 275 -13.85 9.10 -0.05
CA MET A 275 -12.52 9.46 -0.51
C MET A 275 -12.13 8.64 -1.73
N GLU A 276 -11.33 9.25 -2.60
CA GLU A 276 -10.59 8.59 -3.68
C GLU A 276 -9.11 8.87 -3.47
N ILE A 277 -8.27 7.85 -3.69
CA ILE A 277 -6.84 7.92 -3.43
C ILE A 277 -6.09 7.37 -4.65
N PRO A 278 -5.10 8.11 -5.21
CA PRO A 278 -4.23 7.56 -6.23
C PRO A 278 -3.36 6.45 -5.63
N VAL A 279 -3.27 5.33 -6.33
CA VAL A 279 -2.52 4.15 -5.92
C VAL A 279 -1.26 4.04 -6.76
N PRO A 280 -0.07 4.17 -6.17
CA PRO A 280 1.16 3.91 -6.89
C PRO A 280 1.31 2.40 -7.17
N PRO A 281 2.12 2.03 -8.18
CA PRO A 281 2.55 0.64 -8.32
C PRO A 281 3.27 0.17 -7.03
N LEU A 282 3.15 -1.11 -6.69
CA LEU A 282 3.85 -1.69 -5.54
C LEU A 282 5.37 -1.62 -5.70
N GLN A 283 5.86 -1.71 -6.94
CA GLN A 283 7.27 -1.55 -7.25
C GLN A 283 7.74 -0.09 -7.04
N PRO A 284 8.95 0.12 -6.49
CA PRO A 284 9.99 -0.87 -6.22
C PRO A 284 9.92 -1.51 -4.83
N ASP A 285 8.94 -1.14 -4.01
CA ASP A 285 8.93 -1.46 -2.57
C ASP A 285 8.54 -2.92 -2.32
N GLY A 286 7.73 -3.50 -3.20
CA GLY A 286 7.49 -4.94 -3.30
C GLY A 286 7.17 -5.36 -4.72
N ASP A 287 7.23 -6.66 -4.97
CA ASP A 287 6.89 -7.29 -6.24
C ASP A 287 6.10 -8.58 -5.98
N TYR A 288 5.22 -8.93 -6.90
CA TYR A 288 4.49 -10.20 -6.88
C TYR A 288 4.16 -10.59 -8.33
N ASN A 289 3.89 -11.87 -8.57
CA ASN A 289 3.45 -12.33 -9.89
C ASN A 289 1.93 -12.12 -10.02
N PRO A 290 1.44 -11.19 -10.87
CA PRO A 290 0.01 -10.96 -11.03
C PRO A 290 -0.74 -12.14 -11.65
N ASP A 291 -0.03 -13.04 -12.35
CA ASP A 291 -0.60 -14.23 -12.98
C ASP A 291 -0.66 -15.45 -12.03
N GLU A 292 -0.26 -15.30 -10.76
CA GLU A 292 -0.37 -16.40 -9.82
C GLU A 292 -1.83 -16.69 -9.44
N GLN A 293 -2.15 -17.97 -9.25
CA GLN A 293 -3.46 -18.37 -8.73
C GLN A 293 -3.36 -18.50 -7.21
N ALA A 294 -3.79 -17.45 -6.51
CA ALA A 294 -3.86 -17.46 -5.05
C ALA A 294 -5.02 -18.34 -4.60
N THR A 295 -4.78 -19.25 -3.66
CA THR A 295 -5.84 -20.13 -3.13
C THR A 295 -5.98 -19.93 -1.63
N PHE A 296 -7.22 -20.03 -1.12
CA PHE A 296 -7.49 -19.88 0.31
C PHE A 296 -8.66 -20.78 0.73
N SER A 297 -8.49 -21.61 1.75
CA SER A 297 -9.54 -22.46 2.29
C SER A 297 -10.26 -21.80 3.46
N ILE A 298 -11.58 -21.60 3.32
CA ILE A 298 -12.44 -21.18 4.44
C ILE A 298 -12.82 -22.35 5.37
N SER A 299 -12.72 -23.59 4.88
CA SER A 299 -12.86 -24.82 5.65
C SER A 299 -11.55 -25.23 6.31
N ASN A 300 -11.66 -25.99 7.42
CA ASN A 300 -10.52 -26.59 8.11
C ASN A 300 -9.74 -27.58 7.24
#